data_AF-A0AA37Z8D1-F1
#
_entry.id   AF-A0AA37Z8D1-F1
#
_cell.length_a   1.000
_cell.length_b   1.000
_cell.length_c   1.000
_cell.angle_alpha   90.00
_cell.angle_beta   90.00
_cell.angle_gamma   90.00
#
_symmetry.space_group_name_H-M   'P 1'
#
loop_
_entity.id
_entity.type
_entity.pdbx_description
1 polymer ?
#
loop_
_entity_poly.entity_id
_entity_poly.type
_entity_poly.pdbx_seq_one_letter_code
_entity_poly.pdbx_strand_id
1 'polypeptide(L)'
;MRYLSLILAPLLSACSFSFMQFDNNPIVQATYASDTTPEKIIAAGGNPDSEMHVAEINGKCMNYTLKQGDATTPFYVAFDGNGQRKHYGYITCQEAKARGIFNS
;
A
#
# COMPACT_ATOMS: atom_id res chain seq x y z
N MET A 1 48.51 -6.59 31.74
CA MET A 1 48.12 -6.37 30.33
C MET A 1 46.60 -6.43 30.27
N ARG A 2 45.94 -5.30 29.94
CA ARG A 2 44.48 -5.19 29.86
C ARG A 2 44.01 -5.76 28.52
N TYR A 3 43.35 -6.91 28.52
CA TYR A 3 42.66 -7.42 27.33
C TYR A 3 41.29 -6.75 27.24
N LEU A 4 41.20 -5.79 26.33
CA LEU A 4 39.96 -5.11 25.97
C LEU A 4 39.15 -6.08 25.08
N SER A 5 38.18 -6.78 25.67
CA SER A 5 37.24 -7.62 24.91
C SER A 5 36.34 -6.73 24.05
N LEU A 6 36.71 -6.58 22.77
CA LEU A 6 35.86 -6.02 21.73
C LEU A 6 34.76 -7.04 21.42
N ILE A 7 33.61 -6.91 22.09
CA ILE A 7 32.38 -7.61 21.72
C ILE A 7 31.82 -6.88 20.49
N LEU A 8 32.06 -7.45 19.32
CA LEU A 8 31.46 -7.03 18.06
C LEU A 8 29.99 -7.50 18.08
N ALA A 9 29.07 -6.63 18.50
CA ALA A 9 27.64 -6.92 18.43
C ALA A 9 27.21 -6.94 16.94
N PRO A 10 26.57 -8.01 16.45
CA PRO A 10 26.06 -8.02 15.09
C PRO A 10 24.88 -7.04 15.05
N LEU A 11 25.02 -5.96 14.28
CA LEU A 11 23.89 -5.12 13.90
C LEU A 11 23.01 -5.98 13.00
N LEU A 12 22.06 -6.71 13.60
CA LEU A 12 20.96 -7.34 12.87
C LEU A 12 20.23 -6.22 12.13
N SER A 13 20.48 -6.13 10.83
CA SER A 13 19.73 -5.29 9.91
C SER A 13 18.30 -5.81 9.91
N ALA A 14 17.48 -5.25 10.82
CA ALA A 14 16.04 -5.42 10.78
C ALA A 14 15.55 -4.60 9.59
N CYS A 15 15.52 -5.21 8.40
CA CYS A 15 14.61 -4.78 7.35
C CYS A 15 13.19 -5.06 7.87
N SER A 16 12.71 -4.21 8.76
CA SER A 16 11.33 -4.25 9.23
C SER A 16 10.46 -3.94 8.03
N PHE A 17 9.90 -4.98 7.41
CA PHE A 17 8.90 -4.86 6.35
C PHE A 17 7.61 -4.32 6.99
N SER A 18 7.58 -3.01 7.24
CA SER A 18 6.51 -2.31 7.97
C SER A 18 5.14 -2.37 7.28
N PHE A 19 5.02 -3.04 6.12
CA PHE A 19 3.72 -3.27 5.47
C PHE A 19 2.96 -4.46 6.07
N MET A 20 3.66 -5.50 6.57
CA MET A 20 3.00 -6.70 7.12
C MET A 20 2.09 -6.37 8.32
N GLN A 21 2.38 -5.26 9.01
CA GLN A 21 1.51 -4.81 10.09
C GLN A 21 0.08 -4.60 9.57
N PHE A 22 -0.10 -3.99 8.39
CA PHE A 22 -1.41 -3.64 7.83
C PHE A 22 -2.08 -4.76 7.04
N ASP A 23 -1.52 -5.98 6.99
CA ASP A 23 -2.10 -7.06 6.22
C ASP A 23 -3.52 -7.39 6.67
N ASN A 24 -3.85 -7.23 7.95
CA ASN A 24 -5.21 -7.45 8.47
C ASN A 24 -6.16 -6.27 8.23
N ASN A 25 -5.72 -5.19 7.58
CA ASN A 25 -6.59 -4.06 7.28
C ASN A 25 -7.68 -4.49 6.26
N PRO A 26 -8.96 -4.15 6.49
CA PRO A 26 -10.05 -4.56 5.59
C PRO A 26 -9.86 -4.12 4.13
N ILE A 27 -9.29 -2.94 3.90
CA ILE A 27 -8.99 -2.44 2.55
C ILE A 27 -7.95 -3.33 1.89
N VAL A 28 -6.86 -3.64 2.60
CA VAL A 28 -5.77 -4.49 2.11
C VAL A 28 -6.28 -5.90 1.80
N GLN A 29 -7.05 -6.50 2.71
CA GLN A 29 -7.65 -7.81 2.47
C GLN A 29 -8.59 -7.82 1.26
N ALA A 30 -9.43 -6.79 1.12
CA ALA A 30 -10.32 -6.66 -0.02
C ALA A 30 -9.56 -6.47 -1.34
N THR A 31 -8.33 -5.90 -1.31
CA THR A 31 -7.46 -5.86 -2.49
C THR A 31 -6.83 -7.19 -2.86
N TYR A 32 -6.87 -8.24 -2.05
CA TYR A 32 -6.31 -9.54 -2.42
C TYR A 32 -7.26 -10.42 -3.22
N ALA A 33 -8.57 -10.15 -3.16
CA ALA A 33 -9.57 -10.89 -3.93
C ALA A 33 -9.31 -10.78 -5.44
N SER A 34 -9.55 -11.85 -6.21
CA SER A 34 -9.37 -11.83 -7.66
C SER A 34 -10.42 -10.98 -8.38
N ASP A 35 -11.59 -10.80 -7.76
CA ASP A 35 -12.75 -10.10 -8.28
C ASP A 35 -13.01 -8.77 -7.56
N THR A 36 -11.95 -8.14 -7.04
CA THR A 36 -12.02 -6.83 -6.36
C THR A 36 -12.56 -5.75 -7.30
N THR A 37 -13.58 -5.03 -6.85
CA THR A 37 -14.14 -3.84 -7.50
C THR A 37 -14.02 -2.63 -6.58
N PRO A 38 -14.20 -1.39 -7.08
CA PRO A 38 -14.21 -0.19 -6.25
C PRO A 38 -15.24 -0.29 -5.10
N GLU A 39 -16.42 -0.83 -5.36
CA GLU A 39 -17.50 -0.96 -4.38
C GLU A 39 -17.11 -1.90 -3.24
N LYS A 40 -16.37 -2.98 -3.53
CA LYS A 40 -15.86 -3.89 -2.50
C LYS A 40 -14.83 -3.23 -1.60
N ILE A 41 -13.95 -2.39 -2.16
CA ILE A 41 -13.00 -1.62 -1.35
C ILE A 41 -13.73 -0.61 -0.47
N ILE A 42 -14.71 0.10 -1.03
CA ILE A 42 -15.52 1.08 -0.29
C ILE A 42 -16.33 0.39 0.81
N ALA A 43 -16.90 -0.79 0.54
CA ALA A 43 -17.61 -1.56 1.55
C ALA A 43 -16.69 -2.03 2.69
N ALA A 44 -15.41 -2.31 2.41
CA ALA A 44 -14.45 -2.74 3.40
C ALA A 44 -13.90 -1.60 4.27
N GLY A 45 -13.64 -0.43 3.67
CA GLY A 45 -12.90 0.66 4.33
C GLY A 45 -13.58 2.03 4.36
N GLY A 46 -14.75 2.17 3.75
CA GLY A 46 -15.40 3.45 3.52
C GLY A 46 -14.89 4.19 2.29
N ASN A 47 -15.28 5.47 2.18
CA ASN A 47 -14.89 6.32 1.06
C ASN A 47 -13.37 6.56 1.05
N PRO A 48 -12.74 6.67 -0.13
CA PRO A 48 -11.34 7.02 -0.22
C PRO A 48 -11.09 8.45 0.28
N ASP A 49 -9.86 8.70 0.75
CA ASP A 49 -9.41 10.04 1.14
C ASP A 49 -9.40 11.00 -0.06
N SER A 50 -9.07 10.47 -1.24
CA SER A 50 -9.15 11.17 -2.51
C SER A 50 -9.14 10.18 -3.67
N GLU A 51 -9.54 10.62 -4.85
CA GLU A 51 -9.44 9.83 -6.08
C GLU A 51 -8.89 10.68 -7.24
N MET A 52 -8.29 10.01 -8.23
CA MET A 52 -7.85 10.64 -9.47
C MET A 52 -8.06 9.72 -10.66
N HIS A 53 -8.33 10.32 -11.83
CA HIS A 53 -8.32 9.59 -13.09
C HIS A 53 -6.88 9.26 -13.51
N VAL A 54 -6.68 8.04 -14.03
CA VAL A 54 -5.40 7.54 -14.52
C VAL A 54 -5.58 7.10 -15.97
N ALA A 55 -5.06 7.91 -16.89
CA ALA A 55 -5.26 7.72 -18.33
C ALA A 55 -4.56 6.44 -18.83
N GLU A 56 -3.43 6.10 -18.23
CA GLU A 56 -2.57 4.96 -18.58
C GLU A 56 -3.31 3.61 -18.44
N ILE A 57 -4.24 3.51 -17.49
CA ILE A 57 -5.10 2.34 -17.28
C ILE A 57 -6.57 2.61 -17.68
N ASN A 58 -6.83 3.74 -18.35
CA ASN A 58 -8.17 4.24 -18.68
C ASN A 58 -9.15 4.14 -17.50
N GLY A 59 -8.71 4.53 -16.31
CA GLY A 59 -9.39 4.14 -15.08
C GLY A 59 -9.22 5.14 -13.94
N LYS A 60 -9.34 4.67 -12.71
CA LYS A 60 -9.24 5.52 -11.51
C LYS A 60 -8.31 4.93 -10.47
N CYS A 61 -7.68 5.80 -9.71
CA CYS A 61 -6.90 5.44 -8.54
C CYS A 61 -7.51 6.10 -7.30
N MET A 62 -7.65 5.32 -6.24
CA MET A 62 -8.23 5.71 -4.96
C MET A 62 -7.16 5.69 -3.88
N ASN A 63 -7.04 6.77 -3.12
CA ASN A 63 -6.13 6.91 -1.99
C ASN A 63 -6.84 6.57 -0.67
N TYR A 64 -6.11 5.90 0.21
CA TYR A 64 -6.52 5.56 1.56
C TYR A 64 -5.36 5.79 2.53
N THR A 65 -5.71 6.14 3.76
CA THR A 65 -4.81 6.16 4.90
C THR A 65 -5.15 4.96 5.79
N LEU A 66 -4.33 3.93 5.72
CA LEU A 66 -4.50 2.76 6.59
C LEU A 66 -4.11 3.14 8.02
N LYS A 67 -4.85 2.61 8.99
CA LYS A 67 -4.62 2.85 10.42
C LYS A 67 -4.53 1.52 11.14
N GLN A 68 -3.53 1.38 12.02
CA GLN A 68 -3.37 0.24 12.91
C GLN A 68 -2.71 0.68 14.21
N GLY A 69 -3.51 0.76 15.29
CA GLY A 69 -3.07 1.45 16.50
C GLY A 69 -2.69 2.90 16.17
N ASP A 70 -1.49 3.30 16.58
CA ASP A 70 -0.93 4.63 16.31
C ASP A 70 -0.21 4.73 14.96
N ALA A 71 -0.03 3.60 14.26
CA ALA A 71 0.64 3.58 12.97
C ALA A 71 -0.33 3.94 11.84
N THR A 72 0.12 4.79 10.92
CA THR A 72 -0.60 5.13 9.69
C THR A 72 0.31 4.99 8.48
N THR A 73 -0.27 4.65 7.33
CA THR A 73 0.46 4.60 6.05
C THR A 73 -0.46 4.96 4.89
N PRO A 74 0.04 5.65 3.86
CA PRO A 74 -0.70 5.79 2.61
C PRO A 74 -0.83 4.42 1.94
N PHE A 75 -1.95 4.22 1.25
CA PHE A 75 -2.23 3.05 0.43
C PHE A 75 -3.09 3.45 -0.75
N TYR A 76 -2.76 2.97 -1.94
CA TYR A 76 -3.55 3.22 -3.14
C TYR A 76 -4.12 1.93 -3.70
N VAL A 77 -5.27 2.04 -4.37
CA VAL A 77 -5.85 0.98 -5.19
C VAL A 77 -6.27 1.58 -6.53
N ALA A 78 -5.82 0.98 -7.63
CA ALA A 78 -6.10 1.44 -8.98
C ALA A 78 -6.91 0.41 -9.76
N PHE A 79 -7.93 0.90 -10.45
CA PHE A 79 -8.87 0.13 -11.25
C PHE A 79 -8.84 0.61 -12.70
N ASP A 80 -8.94 -0.30 -13.66
CA ASP A 80 -9.12 0.05 -15.07
C ASP A 80 -10.55 0.55 -15.37
N GLY A 81 -10.81 0.91 -16.63
CA GLY A 81 -12.11 1.38 -17.09
C GLY A 81 -13.26 0.36 -16.99
N ASN A 82 -12.93 -0.93 -16.82
CA ASN A 82 -13.90 -1.99 -16.58
C ASN A 82 -14.16 -2.21 -15.07
N GLY A 83 -13.52 -1.44 -14.20
CA GLY A 83 -13.62 -1.58 -12.75
C GLY A 83 -12.78 -2.73 -12.18
N GLN A 84 -11.83 -3.28 -12.93
CA GLN A 84 -10.95 -4.35 -12.45
C GLN A 84 -9.69 -3.79 -11.81
N ARG A 85 -9.31 -4.31 -10.63
CA ARG A 85 -8.09 -3.90 -9.92
C ARG A 85 -6.84 -4.21 -10.76
N LYS A 86 -6.07 -3.18 -11.09
CA LYS A 86 -4.79 -3.29 -11.83
C LYS A 86 -3.59 -3.25 -10.90
N HIS A 87 -3.54 -2.26 -10.02
CA HIS A 87 -2.41 -2.04 -9.12
C HIS A 87 -2.88 -1.63 -7.72
N TYR A 88 -2.03 -1.84 -6.73
CA TYR A 88 -2.22 -1.37 -5.36
C TYR A 88 -0.85 -1.29 -4.67
N GLY A 89 -0.76 -0.58 -3.55
CA GLY A 89 0.47 -0.53 -2.77
C GLY A 89 0.52 0.58 -1.73
N TYR A 90 1.56 0.54 -0.90
CA TYR A 90 1.73 1.40 0.28
C TYR A 90 2.35 2.78 -0.04
N ILE A 91 1.73 3.48 -0.98
CA ILE A 91 2.08 4.85 -1.42
C ILE A 91 0.78 5.55 -1.87
N THR A 92 0.86 6.83 -2.25
CA THR A 92 -0.28 7.54 -2.83
C THR A 92 -0.42 7.28 -4.34
N CYS A 93 -1.60 7.51 -4.90
CA CYS A 93 -1.87 7.51 -6.33
C CYS A 93 -0.93 8.43 -7.11
N GLN A 94 -0.67 9.63 -6.59
CA GLN A 94 0.22 10.62 -7.18
C GLN A 94 1.66 10.10 -7.24
N GLU A 95 2.10 9.45 -6.17
CA GLU A 95 3.42 8.84 -6.10
C GLU A 95 3.53 7.62 -7.01
N ALA A 96 2.51 6.76 -7.08
CA ALA A 96 2.46 5.65 -8.02
C ALA A 96 2.56 6.11 -9.48
N LYS A 97 1.88 7.22 -9.83
CA LYS A 97 2.00 7.86 -11.13
C LYS A 97 3.40 8.41 -11.38
N ALA A 98 3.97 9.14 -10.43
CA ALA A 98 5.31 9.71 -10.55
C ALA A 98 6.40 8.62 -10.71
N ARG A 99 6.21 7.45 -10.08
CA ARG A 99 7.08 6.27 -10.22
C ARG A 99 6.82 5.46 -11.50
N GLY A 100 5.84 5.85 -12.30
CA GLY A 100 5.50 5.19 -13.56
C GLY A 100 4.81 3.83 -13.41
N ILE A 101 4.24 3.51 -12.23
CA ILE A 101 3.63 2.20 -11.95
C ILE A 101 2.47 1.89 -12.90
N PHE A 102 1.71 2.91 -13.32
CA PHE A 102 0.56 2.72 -14.21
C PHE A 102 0.94 2.47 -15.67
N ASN A 103 2.23 2.54 -16.03
CA ASN A 103 2.72 2.27 -17.38
C ASN A 103 3.19 0.82 -17.58
N SER A 104 3.16 -0.02 -16.54
CA SER A 104 3.70 -1.39 -16.57
C SER A 104 2.68 -2.45 -16.99
#